data_AF-A0A7X9XAN4-F1
#
_entry.id   AF-A0A7X9XAN4-F1
#
_cell.length_a   1.000
_cell.length_b   1.000
_cell.length_c   1.000
_cell.angle_alpha   90.00
_cell.angle_beta   90.00
_cell.angle_gamma   90.00
#
_symmetry.space_group_name_H-M   'P 1'
#
loop_
_entity.id
_entity.type
_entity.pdbx_description
1 polymer ?
#
loop_
_entity_poly.entity_id
_entity_poly.type
_entity_poly.pdbx_seq_one_letter_code
_entity_poly.pdbx_strand_id
1 'polypeptide(L)'
;DFGRYKATIRNISGVYSHEVAGDKAFAEAKELANEFEKLEGRRPRVMIAKMGQDGHDRGAKVIATSFADIGFDVDMGPLFQTPEEVARQAAENDVDCVGASSLAAGHKTLIPQLIEELARLGREDIMVFAGGVIPEQDYQFLYDNKVAAIFGPGTRVPYSAKKVLTLLLEEDEV
;
A
#
# COMPACT_ATOMS: atom_id res chain seq x y z
N ASP A 1 -17.45 -27.25 5.50
CA ASP A 1 -16.56 -26.12 5.19
C ASP A 1 -16.97 -25.39 3.93
N PHE A 2 -17.47 -24.16 4.06
CA PHE A 2 -17.63 -23.26 2.94
C PHE A 2 -16.28 -22.56 2.72
N GLY A 3 -15.47 -23.06 1.79
CA GLY A 3 -14.18 -22.49 1.47
C GLY A 3 -14.30 -21.06 0.93
N ARG A 4 -13.42 -20.16 1.39
CA ARG A 4 -13.34 -18.78 0.93
C ARG A 4 -12.88 -18.76 -0.54
N TYR A 5 -13.58 -18.03 -1.40
CA TYR A 5 -13.15 -17.84 -2.79
C TYR A 5 -11.82 -17.08 -2.82
N LYS A 6 -10.76 -17.74 -3.28
CA LYS A 6 -9.44 -17.13 -3.52
C LYS A 6 -9.36 -16.73 -4.99
N ALA A 7 -9.46 -15.43 -5.28
CA ALA A 7 -9.17 -14.93 -6.61
C ALA A 7 -7.68 -15.19 -6.92
N THR A 8 -7.37 -15.83 -8.06
CA THR A 8 -5.99 -15.97 -8.51
C THR A 8 -5.51 -14.61 -9.00
N ILE A 9 -4.61 -13.99 -8.24
CA ILE A 9 -4.03 -12.70 -8.62
C ILE A 9 -2.82 -12.98 -9.51
N ARG A 10 -2.92 -12.60 -10.79
CA ARG A 10 -1.76 -12.52 -11.69
C ARG A 10 -1.28 -11.08 -11.69
N ASN A 11 -0.10 -10.85 -11.14
CA ASN A 11 0.57 -9.55 -11.26
C ASN A 11 0.97 -9.36 -12.73
N ILE A 12 0.41 -8.35 -13.39
CA ILE A 12 0.76 -7.98 -14.76
C ILE A 12 1.62 -6.74 -14.65
N SER A 13 2.87 -6.79 -15.13
CA SER A 13 3.75 -5.62 -15.25
C SER A 13 3.87 -5.16 -16.70
N GLY A 14 4.30 -3.91 -16.89
CA GLY A 14 4.49 -3.23 -18.17
C GLY A 14 3.27 -2.48 -18.70
N VAL A 15 2.09 -2.65 -18.10
CA VAL A 15 0.83 -2.06 -18.64
C VAL A 15 0.77 -0.55 -18.39
N TYR A 16 1.16 -0.09 -17.21
CA TYR A 16 1.06 1.32 -16.85
C TYR A 16 2.19 2.14 -17.49
N SER A 17 3.40 1.57 -17.57
CA SER A 17 4.58 2.27 -18.10
C SER A 17 4.42 2.81 -19.54
N HIS A 18 3.59 2.16 -20.37
CA HIS A 18 3.32 2.62 -21.73
C HIS A 18 2.44 3.88 -21.78
N GLU A 19 1.51 4.04 -20.82
CA GLU A 19 0.58 5.16 -20.78
C GLU A 19 1.21 6.43 -20.18
N VAL A 20 2.26 6.28 -19.37
CA VAL A 20 2.96 7.39 -18.69
C VAL A 20 4.35 7.68 -19.24
N ALA A 21 4.66 7.22 -20.45
CA ALA A 21 5.94 7.49 -21.11
C ALA A 21 6.20 9.01 -21.18
N GLY A 22 7.23 9.48 -20.45
CA GLY A 22 7.59 10.91 -20.34
C GLY A 22 7.09 11.62 -19.07
N ASP A 23 6.38 10.94 -18.17
CA ASP A 23 6.01 11.51 -16.87
C ASP A 23 7.24 11.62 -15.97
N LYS A 24 7.64 12.86 -15.66
CA LYS A 24 8.76 13.16 -14.78
C LYS A 24 8.59 12.53 -13.39
N ALA A 25 7.38 12.52 -12.85
CA ALA A 25 7.12 11.94 -11.53
C ALA A 25 7.28 10.41 -11.53
N PHE A 26 7.00 9.76 -12.66
CA PHE A 26 7.21 8.32 -12.80
C PHE A 26 8.70 7.99 -12.85
N ALA A 27 9.48 8.74 -13.64
CA ALA A 27 10.94 8.59 -13.68
C ALA A 27 11.57 8.83 -12.29
N GLU A 28 11.17 9.89 -11.60
CA GLU A 28 11.63 10.19 -10.23
C GLU A 28 11.27 9.05 -9.25
N ALA A 29 10.06 8.49 -9.31
CA ALA A 29 9.69 7.36 -8.46
C ALA A 29 10.52 6.09 -8.76
N LYS A 30 10.84 5.83 -10.04
CA LYS A 30 11.72 4.70 -10.39
C LYS A 30 13.14 4.87 -9.84
N GLU A 31 13.68 6.08 -9.88
CA GLU A 31 14.99 6.35 -9.29
C GLU A 31 15.00 6.14 -7.77
N LEU A 32 13.96 6.59 -7.06
CA LEU A 32 13.83 6.31 -5.62
C LEU A 32 13.71 4.81 -5.32
N ALA A 33 13.01 4.04 -6.15
CA ALA A 33 12.93 2.59 -5.97
C ALA A 33 14.29 1.90 -6.23
N ASN A 34 15.10 2.43 -7.16
CA ASN A 34 16.47 1.98 -7.38
C ASN A 34 17.42 2.40 -6.25
N GLU A 35 17.18 3.56 -5.63
CA GLU A 35 17.92 4.04 -4.47
C GLU A 35 17.65 3.15 -3.25
N PHE A 36 16.39 2.85 -2.96
CA PHE A 36 15.99 1.87 -1.95
C PHE A 36 16.70 0.53 -2.18
N GLU A 37 16.71 0.01 -3.40
CA GLU A 37 17.41 -1.24 -3.72
C GLU A 37 18.92 -1.19 -3.46
N LYS A 38 19.56 -0.03 -3.68
CA LYS A 38 21.00 0.14 -3.40
C LYS A 38 21.29 0.15 -1.91
N LEU A 39 20.40 0.70 -1.09
CA LEU A 39 20.55 0.79 0.36
C LEU A 39 20.21 -0.55 1.04
N GLU A 40 19.04 -1.11 0.71
CA GLU A 40 18.48 -2.30 1.37
C GLU A 40 18.88 -3.62 0.70
N GLY A 41 19.49 -3.58 -0.49
CA GLY A 41 19.90 -4.78 -1.25
C GLY A 41 18.72 -5.57 -1.85
N ARG A 42 17.49 -5.05 -1.76
CA ARG A 42 16.26 -5.62 -2.35
C ARG A 42 15.29 -4.52 -2.77
N ARG A 43 14.33 -4.85 -3.63
CA ARG A 43 13.24 -3.92 -3.99
C ARG A 43 12.33 -3.62 -2.79
N PRO A 44 11.75 -2.41 -2.73
CA PRO A 44 10.75 -2.09 -1.73
C PRO A 44 9.52 -2.96 -1.95
N ARG A 45 8.97 -3.54 -0.89
CA ARG A 45 7.85 -4.47 -0.92
C ARG A 45 6.62 -3.82 -0.30
N VAL A 46 5.52 -3.84 -1.03
CA VAL A 46 4.24 -3.30 -0.60
C VAL A 46 3.15 -4.37 -0.63
N MET A 47 2.35 -4.46 0.43
CA MET A 47 1.10 -5.20 0.42
C MET A 47 -0.08 -4.25 0.22
N ILE A 48 -0.87 -4.45 -0.83
CA ILE A 48 -2.13 -3.73 -1.02
C ILE A 48 -3.26 -4.54 -0.37
N ALA A 49 -3.85 -3.98 0.68
CA ALA A 49 -4.81 -4.65 1.54
C ALA A 49 -6.23 -4.13 1.33
N LYS A 50 -7.20 -5.05 1.42
CA LYS A 50 -8.63 -4.75 1.33
C LYS A 50 -9.38 -5.40 2.50
N MET A 51 -9.72 -4.58 3.49
CA MET A 51 -10.29 -5.05 4.75
C MET A 51 -11.81 -4.87 4.81
N GLY A 52 -12.46 -5.63 5.69
CA GLY A 52 -13.88 -5.47 6.00
C GLY A 52 -14.80 -6.00 4.91
N GLN A 53 -15.91 -5.31 4.62
CA GLN A 53 -16.90 -5.74 3.60
C GLN A 53 -16.71 -5.02 2.25
N ASP A 54 -15.54 -4.42 2.04
CA ASP A 54 -15.26 -3.63 0.84
C ASP A 54 -14.77 -4.51 -0.31
N GLY A 55 -15.67 -4.83 -1.25
CA GLY A 55 -15.36 -5.63 -2.43
C GLY A 55 -14.76 -4.85 -3.60
N HIS A 56 -14.56 -3.54 -3.47
CA HIS A 56 -14.12 -2.70 -4.58
C HIS A 56 -12.62 -2.81 -4.82
N ASP A 57 -12.21 -3.54 -5.85
CA ASP A 57 -10.81 -3.91 -6.07
C ASP A 57 -10.15 -3.21 -7.27
N ARG A 58 -10.93 -2.54 -8.13
CA ARG A 58 -10.40 -1.90 -9.35
C ARG A 58 -9.27 -0.92 -9.07
N GLY A 59 -9.45 0.00 -8.13
CA GLY A 59 -8.43 0.99 -7.77
C GLY A 59 -7.17 0.34 -7.20
N ALA A 60 -7.35 -0.64 -6.30
CA ALA A 60 -6.25 -1.40 -5.71
C ALA A 60 -5.41 -2.14 -6.77
N LYS A 61 -6.06 -2.76 -7.77
CA LYS A 61 -5.39 -3.42 -8.90
C LYS A 61 -4.58 -2.47 -9.78
N VAL A 62 -5.09 -1.26 -10.01
CA VAL A 62 -4.35 -0.22 -10.74
C VAL A 62 -3.11 0.19 -9.96
N ILE A 63 -3.25 0.50 -8.67
CA ILE A 63 -2.12 0.84 -7.80
C ILE A 63 -1.09 -0.28 -7.79
N ALA A 64 -1.50 -1.53 -7.62
CA ALA A 64 -0.59 -2.66 -7.59
C ALA A 64 0.21 -2.82 -8.89
N THR A 65 -0.47 -2.75 -10.04
CA THR A 65 0.20 -2.84 -11.36
C THR A 65 1.18 -1.69 -11.57
N SER A 66 0.77 -0.47 -11.22
CA SER A 66 1.60 0.72 -11.39
C SER A 66 2.80 0.75 -10.43
N PHE A 67 2.64 0.31 -9.18
CA PHE A 67 3.75 0.22 -8.21
C PHE A 67 4.77 -0.84 -8.65
N ALA A 68 4.30 -1.97 -9.20
CA ALA A 68 5.18 -2.97 -9.80
C ALA A 68 5.98 -2.39 -10.98
N ASP A 69 5.35 -1.59 -11.85
CA ASP A 69 6.03 -0.92 -12.98
C ASP A 69 7.07 0.12 -12.54
N ILE A 70 6.91 0.69 -11.34
CA ILE A 70 7.84 1.63 -10.73
C ILE A 70 9.04 0.90 -10.11
N GLY A 71 8.85 -0.34 -9.67
CA GLY A 71 9.91 -1.17 -9.11
C GLY A 71 9.65 -1.68 -7.70
N PHE A 72 8.41 -1.67 -7.23
CA PHE A 72 8.05 -2.38 -6.00
C PHE A 72 7.88 -3.89 -6.26
N ASP A 73 8.23 -4.70 -5.27
CA ASP A 73 7.64 -6.03 -5.09
C ASP A 73 6.22 -5.84 -4.54
N VAL A 74 5.20 -6.34 -5.25
CA VAL A 74 3.81 -6.07 -4.88
C VAL A 74 3.05 -7.34 -4.52
N ASP A 75 2.59 -7.39 -3.27
CA ASP A 75 1.64 -8.37 -2.79
C ASP A 75 0.22 -7.80 -2.77
N MET A 76 -0.74 -8.58 -3.25
CA MET A 76 -2.16 -8.23 -3.16
C MET A 76 -2.83 -9.14 -2.15
N GLY A 77 -3.41 -8.55 -1.10
CA GLY A 77 -4.18 -9.28 -0.10
C GLY A 77 -5.50 -9.82 -0.68
N PRO A 78 -6.03 -10.94 -0.16
CA PRO A 78 -7.40 -11.35 -0.39
C PRO A 78 -8.41 -10.23 -0.09
N LEU A 79 -9.57 -10.27 -0.75
CA LEU A 79 -10.67 -9.39 -0.38
C LEU A 79 -11.24 -9.77 0.99
N PHE A 80 -11.74 -8.75 1.68
CA PHE A 80 -12.50 -8.85 2.94
C PHE A 80 -11.68 -9.32 4.15
N GLN A 81 -10.37 -9.08 4.17
CA GLN A 81 -9.54 -9.50 5.29
C GLN A 81 -9.89 -8.75 6.58
N THR A 82 -9.65 -9.39 7.72
CA THR A 82 -9.60 -8.67 9.01
C THR A 82 -8.27 -7.92 9.14
N PRO A 83 -8.19 -6.89 9.98
CA PRO A 83 -6.91 -6.22 10.27
C PRO A 83 -5.83 -7.19 10.78
N GLU A 84 -6.19 -8.15 11.62
CA GLU A 84 -5.29 -9.20 12.10
C GLU A 84 -4.76 -10.10 10.96
N GLU A 85 -5.64 -10.51 10.04
CA GLU A 85 -5.24 -11.30 8.86
C GLU A 85 -4.25 -10.52 7.98
N VAL A 86 -4.48 -9.22 7.78
CA VAL A 86 -3.57 -8.36 7.01
C VAL A 86 -2.24 -8.17 7.74
N ALA A 87 -2.25 -7.85 9.03
CA ALA A 87 -1.04 -7.64 9.82
C ALA A 87 -0.15 -8.89 9.84
N ARG A 88 -0.75 -10.07 10.05
CA ARG A 88 -0.03 -11.35 10.01
C ARG A 88 0.61 -11.57 8.64
N GLN A 89 -0.14 -11.39 7.56
CA GLN A 89 0.37 -11.60 6.21
C GLN A 89 1.48 -10.60 5.86
N ALA A 90 1.33 -9.33 6.23
CA ALA A 90 2.34 -8.30 6.03
C ALA A 90 3.65 -8.63 6.75
N ALA A 91 3.56 -9.07 8.01
CA ALA A 91 4.70 -9.50 8.81
C ALA A 91 5.38 -10.76 8.25
N GLU A 92 4.59 -11.77 7.84
CA GLU A 92 5.10 -13.03 7.28
C GLU A 92 5.78 -12.82 5.92
N ASN A 93 5.26 -11.90 5.09
CA ASN A 93 5.81 -11.58 3.78
C ASN A 93 6.97 -10.58 3.81
N ASP A 94 7.28 -10.05 5.00
CA ASP A 94 8.30 -9.04 5.26
C ASP A 94 8.17 -7.82 4.34
N VAL A 95 6.99 -7.20 4.36
CA VAL A 95 6.71 -6.02 3.54
C VAL A 95 7.19 -4.76 4.26
N ASP A 96 7.67 -3.78 3.49
CA ASP A 96 8.07 -2.47 4.04
C ASP A 96 6.85 -1.60 4.35
N CYS A 97 5.77 -1.78 3.59
CA CYS A 97 4.55 -1.01 3.79
C CYS A 97 3.26 -1.75 3.42
N VAL A 98 2.17 -1.31 4.04
CA VAL A 98 0.81 -1.73 3.69
C VAL A 98 0.01 -0.54 3.14
N GLY A 99 -0.50 -0.70 1.93
CA GLY A 99 -1.49 0.20 1.33
C GLY A 99 -2.92 -0.25 1.65
N ALA A 100 -3.56 0.38 2.62
CA ALA A 100 -4.94 0.07 3.01
C ALA A 100 -5.96 0.78 2.10
N SER A 101 -6.67 0.00 1.28
CA SER A 101 -7.74 0.53 0.42
C SER A 101 -9.08 0.61 1.16
N SER A 102 -9.64 1.82 1.24
CA SER A 102 -10.94 2.11 1.88
C SER A 102 -11.90 2.84 0.93
N LEU A 103 -12.99 2.17 0.55
CA LEU A 103 -14.11 2.73 -0.22
C LEU A 103 -15.46 2.59 0.53
N ALA A 104 -15.60 1.61 1.42
CA ALA A 104 -16.85 1.31 2.14
C ALA A 104 -16.87 1.82 3.60
N ALA A 105 -16.33 3.01 3.85
CA ALA A 105 -16.46 3.75 5.13
C ALA A 105 -15.95 3.03 6.41
N GLY A 106 -14.94 2.16 6.32
CA GLY A 106 -14.33 1.47 7.46
C GLY A 106 -13.00 2.05 7.96
N HIS A 107 -12.47 3.10 7.32
CA HIS A 107 -11.10 3.59 7.53
C HIS A 107 -10.79 3.98 8.97
N LYS A 108 -11.71 4.64 9.68
CA LYS A 108 -11.48 5.07 11.08
C LYS A 108 -11.41 3.92 12.10
N THR A 109 -11.76 2.71 11.68
CA THR A 109 -11.76 1.54 12.57
C THR A 109 -10.73 0.53 12.09
N LEU A 110 -10.79 0.14 10.83
CA LEU A 110 -9.98 -0.96 10.29
C LEU A 110 -8.51 -0.58 10.15
N ILE A 111 -8.20 0.67 9.81
CA ILE A 111 -6.79 1.11 9.62
C ILE A 111 -6.09 1.27 10.97
N PRO A 112 -6.67 1.95 11.99
CA PRO A 112 -6.07 1.97 13.33
C PRO A 112 -5.90 0.55 13.91
N GLN A 113 -6.89 -0.33 13.74
CA GLN A 113 -6.76 -1.72 14.18
C GLN A 113 -5.62 -2.45 13.47
N LEU A 114 -5.43 -2.24 12.16
CA LEU A 114 -4.30 -2.84 11.44
C LEU A 114 -2.96 -2.41 12.06
N ILE A 115 -2.81 -1.12 12.34
CA ILE A 115 -1.60 -0.57 12.95
C ILE A 115 -1.39 -1.15 14.36
N GLU A 116 -2.46 -1.29 15.17
CA GLU A 116 -2.38 -1.95 16.46
C GLU A 116 -1.98 -3.43 16.35
N GLU A 117 -2.52 -4.18 15.38
CA GLU A 117 -2.15 -5.59 15.19
C GLU A 117 -0.70 -5.74 14.69
N LEU A 118 -0.21 -4.84 13.82
CA LEU A 118 1.20 -4.79 13.44
C LEU A 118 2.10 -4.56 14.66
N ALA A 119 1.71 -3.63 15.54
CA ALA A 119 2.43 -3.39 16.79
C ALA A 119 2.45 -4.61 17.72
N ARG A 120 1.32 -5.32 17.85
CA ARG A 120 1.26 -6.57 18.65
C ARG A 120 2.15 -7.67 18.10
N LEU A 121 2.41 -7.68 16.79
CA LEU A 121 3.35 -8.60 16.15
C LEU A 121 4.81 -8.13 16.25
N GLY A 122 5.08 -6.98 16.88
CA GLY A 122 6.41 -6.38 16.94
C GLY A 122 6.89 -5.82 15.59
N ARG A 123 5.95 -5.51 14.68
CA ARG A 123 6.21 -5.00 13.34
C ARG A 123 5.73 -3.56 13.16
N GLU A 124 6.02 -2.71 14.15
CA GLU A 124 5.73 -1.26 14.07
C GLU A 124 6.52 -0.54 12.97
N ASP A 125 7.58 -1.18 12.45
CA ASP A 125 8.38 -0.75 11.31
C ASP A 125 7.63 -0.80 9.98
N ILE A 126 6.55 -1.58 9.87
CA ILE A 126 5.78 -1.66 8.63
C ILE A 126 4.91 -0.40 8.49
N MET A 127 5.31 0.50 7.59
CA MET A 127 4.59 1.75 7.33
C MET A 127 3.19 1.49 6.76
N VAL A 128 2.17 2.18 7.28
CA VAL A 128 0.80 2.09 6.75
C VAL A 128 0.39 3.38 6.05
N PHE A 129 0.00 3.29 4.78
CA PHE A 129 -0.64 4.38 4.04
C PHE A 129 -2.07 3.99 3.63
N ALA A 130 -2.93 4.98 3.44
CA ALA A 130 -4.33 4.79 3.10
C ALA A 130 -4.66 5.32 1.70
N GLY A 131 -5.61 4.69 1.02
CA GLY A 131 -6.14 5.20 -0.24
C GLY A 131 -7.59 4.85 -0.48
N GLY A 132 -8.25 5.58 -1.38
CA GLY A 132 -9.65 5.37 -1.74
C GLY A 132 -10.51 6.60 -1.46
N VAL A 133 -11.81 6.40 -1.22
CA VAL A 133 -12.76 7.49 -0.95
C VAL A 133 -12.83 7.68 0.55
N ILE A 134 -11.87 8.42 1.09
CA ILE A 134 -11.81 8.80 2.51
C ILE A 134 -12.22 10.28 2.62
N PRO A 135 -13.20 10.65 3.47
CA PRO A 135 -13.56 12.04 3.69
C PRO A 135 -12.39 12.84 4.28
N GLU A 136 -12.12 14.04 3.76
CA GLU A 136 -11.01 14.90 4.23
C GLU A 136 -11.08 15.21 5.73
N GLN A 137 -12.30 15.36 6.27
CA GLN A 137 -12.52 15.58 7.71
C GLN A 137 -12.00 14.44 8.60
N ASP A 138 -11.78 13.24 8.03
CA ASP A 138 -11.24 12.09 8.76
C ASP A 138 -9.71 11.97 8.63
N TYR A 139 -9.06 12.80 7.81
CA TYR A 139 -7.63 12.68 7.55
C TYR A 139 -6.79 12.90 8.81
N GLN A 140 -7.09 13.96 9.58
CA GLN A 140 -6.36 14.24 10.80
C GLN A 140 -6.45 13.07 11.79
N PHE A 141 -7.65 12.48 11.94
CA PHE A 141 -7.83 11.30 12.78
C PHE A 141 -6.93 10.13 12.33
N LEU A 142 -6.80 9.90 11.03
CA LEU A 142 -5.95 8.82 10.50
C LEU A 142 -4.46 9.12 10.72
N TYR A 143 -4.01 10.36 10.52
CA TYR A 143 -2.63 10.77 10.82
C TYR A 143 -2.32 10.63 12.32
N ASP A 144 -3.24 11.05 13.20
CA ASP A 144 -3.11 10.88 14.66
C ASP A 144 -3.03 9.39 15.07
N ASN A 145 -3.56 8.49 14.22
CA ASN A 145 -3.46 7.05 14.37
C ASN A 145 -2.35 6.43 13.50
N LYS A 146 -1.26 7.17 13.25
CA LYS A 146 -0.02 6.72 12.58
C LYS A 146 -0.17 6.30 11.11
N VAL A 147 -1.20 6.73 10.40
CA VAL A 147 -1.23 6.59 8.94
C VAL A 147 -0.22 7.57 8.33
N ALA A 148 0.75 7.08 7.56
CA ALA A 148 1.85 7.89 7.05
C ALA A 148 1.46 8.82 5.88
N ALA A 149 0.52 8.38 5.04
CA ALA A 149 0.01 9.16 3.91
C ALA A 149 -1.41 8.74 3.52
N ILE A 150 -2.18 9.66 2.94
CA ILE A 150 -3.55 9.42 2.46
C ILE A 150 -3.68 9.86 1.00
N PHE A 151 -4.16 8.95 0.15
CA PHE A 151 -4.33 9.17 -1.29
C PHE A 151 -5.81 9.06 -1.70
N GLY A 152 -6.45 10.22 -1.85
CA GLY A 152 -7.85 10.34 -2.24
C GLY A 152 -8.13 10.06 -3.73
N PRO A 153 -9.40 10.17 -4.17
CA PRO A 153 -9.76 10.01 -5.57
C PRO A 153 -9.02 11.02 -6.46
N GLY A 154 -8.50 10.55 -7.60
CA GLY A 154 -7.79 11.40 -8.56
C GLY A 154 -6.30 11.63 -8.24
N THR A 155 -5.77 11.10 -7.12
CA THR A 155 -4.33 11.09 -6.88
C THR A 155 -3.60 10.36 -8.02
N ARG A 156 -2.58 11.01 -8.57
CA ARG A 156 -1.73 10.43 -9.62
C ARG A 156 -0.85 9.34 -9.03
N VAL A 157 -0.83 8.17 -9.65
CA VAL A 157 -0.08 7.01 -9.14
C VAL A 157 1.43 7.25 -9.00
N PRO A 158 2.12 7.92 -9.95
CA PRO A 158 3.53 8.24 -9.80
C PRO A 158 3.80 9.13 -8.58
N TYR A 159 2.90 10.06 -8.28
CA TYR A 159 3.01 10.92 -7.11
C TYR A 159 2.86 10.12 -5.81
N SER A 160 1.86 9.24 -5.72
CA SER A 160 1.69 8.41 -4.51
C SER A 160 2.87 7.47 -4.29
N ALA A 161 3.38 6.82 -5.34
CA ALA A 161 4.53 5.94 -5.25
C ALA A 161 5.80 6.70 -4.83
N LYS A 162 6.06 7.86 -5.44
CA LYS A 162 7.15 8.75 -5.04
C LYS A 162 7.05 9.10 -3.56
N LYS A 163 5.87 9.53 -3.08
CA LYS A 163 5.68 9.93 -1.69
C LYS A 163 5.92 8.75 -0.72
N VAL A 164 5.44 7.55 -1.06
CA VAL A 164 5.68 6.33 -0.25
C VAL A 164 7.17 6.01 -0.20
N LEU A 165 7.89 6.01 -1.33
CA LEU A 165 9.33 5.74 -1.37
C LEU A 165 10.14 6.76 -0.59
N THR A 166 9.81 8.05 -0.72
CA THR A 166 10.47 9.10 0.06
C THR A 166 10.29 8.88 1.56
N LEU A 167 9.09 8.51 2.01
CA LEU A 167 8.86 8.24 3.43
C LEU A 167 9.66 7.02 3.93
N LEU A 168 9.70 5.93 3.15
CA LEU A 168 10.50 4.75 3.49
C LEU A 168 11.99 5.10 3.62
N LEU A 169 12.53 5.86 2.67
CA LEU A 169 13.94 6.27 2.68
C LEU A 169 14.28 7.27 3.80
N GLU A 170 13.32 8.09 4.23
CA GLU A 170 13.49 9.03 5.36
C GLU A 170 13.52 8.30 6.72
N GLU A 171 12.85 7.14 6.84
CA GLU A 171 12.87 6.33 8.07
C GLU A 171 14.20 5.60 8.29
N ASP A 172 14.92 5.27 7.21
CA ASP A 172 16.23 4.60 7.26
C ASP A 172 17.40 5.53 7.65
N GLU A 173 17.20 6.86 7.66
CA GLU A 173 18.24 7.85 8.01
C GLU A 173 18.37 8.13 9.53
N VAL A 174 17.68 7.38 10.40
CA VAL A 174 17.63 7.63 11.87
C VAL A 174 18.35 6.55 12.69
#